data_AF-A0A538FM42-F1
#
_entry.id   AF-A0A538FM42-F1
#
_cell.length_a   1.000
_cell.length_b   1.000
_cell.length_c   1.000
_cell.angle_alpha   90.00
_cell.angle_beta   90.00
_cell.angle_gamma   90.00
#
_symmetry.space_group_name_H-M   'P 1'
#
loop_
_entity.id
_entity.type
_entity.pdbx_description
1 polymer ?
#
loop_
_entity_poly.entity_id
_entity_poly.type
_entity_poly.pdbx_seq_one_letter_code
_entity_poly.pdbx_strand_id
1 'polypeptide(L)'
;MRLLGPASEEEMIAVFLRGELDSGRYGKKLRTLARDRRTEDLLRRPDLGDVEANAYRRRLLEEHRAYERRDGLFGGFPQQVEWFRAALERDEVRHPLHRLGLVAGAVR
;
A
#
# COMPACT_ATOMS: atom_id res chain seq x y z
N MET A 1 -11.62 14.63 7.32
CA MET A 1 -10.29 14.14 6.95
C MET A 1 -9.30 15.20 7.34
N ARG A 2 -8.26 14.83 8.10
CA ARG A 2 -7.22 15.75 8.57
C ARG A 2 -5.85 15.15 8.30
N LEU A 3 -4.98 15.90 7.61
CA LEU A 3 -3.60 15.47 7.37
C LEU A 3 -2.80 15.52 8.67
N LEU A 4 -2.03 14.47 8.93
CA LEU A 4 -1.18 14.30 10.11
C LEU A 4 0.30 14.58 9.79
N GLY A 5 0.68 14.57 8.52
CA GLY A 5 2.04 14.84 8.05
C GLY A 5 2.41 13.99 6.83
N PRO A 6 3.62 14.20 6.28
CA PRO A 6 4.10 13.43 5.14
C PRO A 6 4.29 11.95 5.50
N ALA A 7 4.19 11.10 4.48
CA ALA A 7 4.48 9.68 4.51
C ALA A 7 5.42 9.35 3.35
N SER A 8 6.16 8.25 3.46
CA SER A 8 6.91 7.72 2.32
C SER A 8 6.02 6.84 1.45
N GLU A 9 6.42 6.65 0.19
CA GLU A 9 5.77 5.66 -0.68
C GLU A 9 5.95 4.24 -0.12
N GLU A 10 7.10 3.96 0.51
CA GLU A 10 7.38 2.69 1.17
C GLU A 10 6.42 2.41 2.32
N GLU A 11 6.03 3.44 3.08
CA GLU A 11 4.99 3.33 4.11
C GLU A 11 3.63 3.02 3.50
N MET A 12 3.27 3.71 2.41
CA MET A 12 2.02 3.43 1.68
C MET A 12 1.95 2.00 1.19
N ILE A 13 3.00 1.53 0.53
CA ILE A 13 3.07 0.15 0.01
C ILE A 13 2.93 -0.85 1.18
N ALA A 14 3.59 -0.59 2.31
CA ALA A 14 3.50 -1.44 3.50
C ALA A 14 2.05 -1.56 4.01
N VAL A 15 1.40 -0.41 4.23
CA VAL A 15 0.04 -0.37 4.77
C VAL A 15 -0.96 -0.98 3.79
N PHE A 16 -0.81 -0.72 2.49
CA PHE A 16 -1.64 -1.30 1.44
C PHE A 16 -1.55 -2.82 1.42
N LEU A 17 -0.33 -3.38 1.37
CA LEU A 17 -0.12 -4.82 1.33
C LEU A 17 -0.61 -5.51 2.60
N ARG A 18 -0.49 -4.87 3.77
CA ARG A 18 -1.07 -5.38 5.00
C ARG A 18 -2.60 -5.45 4.93
N GLY A 19 -3.25 -4.41 4.41
CA GLY A 19 -4.69 -4.41 4.18
C GLY A 19 -5.14 -5.49 3.18
N GLU A 20 -4.36 -5.72 2.12
CA GLU A 20 -4.58 -6.81 1.17
C GLU A 20 -4.41 -8.20 1.80
N LEU A 21 -3.41 -8.37 2.69
CA LEU A 21 -3.14 -9.63 3.39
C LEU A 21 -4.28 -10.02 4.34
N ASP A 22 -4.84 -9.05 5.04
CA ASP A 22 -5.95 -9.21 5.99
C ASP A 22 -7.31 -9.31 5.27
N SER A 23 -7.38 -9.00 3.97
CA SER A 23 -8.58 -9.16 3.15
C SER A 23 -8.92 -10.62 2.90
N GLY A 24 -10.14 -11.05 3.22
CA GLY A 24 -10.63 -12.39 2.87
C GLY A 24 -10.67 -12.65 1.36
N ARG A 25 -10.91 -11.62 0.54
CA ARG A 25 -11.01 -11.74 -0.93
C ARG A 25 -9.64 -11.83 -1.58
N TYR A 26 -8.65 -11.08 -1.09
CA TYR A 26 -7.38 -10.89 -1.81
C TYR A 26 -6.17 -11.47 -1.11
N GLY A 27 -6.25 -11.72 0.20
CA GLY A 27 -5.14 -12.24 0.99
C GLY A 27 -4.69 -13.63 0.56
N LYS A 28 -5.57 -14.47 0.01
CA LYS A 28 -5.16 -15.78 -0.55
C LYS A 28 -4.25 -15.60 -1.76
N LYS A 29 -4.62 -14.74 -2.71
CA LYS A 29 -3.80 -14.47 -3.90
C LYS A 29 -2.46 -13.86 -3.51
N LEU A 30 -2.46 -12.89 -2.59
CA LEU A 30 -1.22 -12.27 -2.12
C LEU A 30 -0.28 -13.29 -1.47
N ARG A 31 -0.80 -14.20 -0.63
CA ARG A 31 -0.01 -15.29 -0.04
C ARG A 31 0.56 -16.26 -1.07
N THR A 32 -0.14 -16.50 -2.18
CA THR A 32 0.38 -17.34 -3.28
C THR A 32 1.53 -16.65 -4.03
N LEU A 33 1.48 -15.33 -4.19
CA LEU A 33 2.56 -14.54 -4.80
C LEU A 33 3.76 -14.39 -3.85
N ALA A 34 3.48 -14.28 -2.55
CA ALA A 34 4.44 -14.33 -1.47
C ALA A 34 4.99 -15.76 -1.29
N ARG A 35 5.96 -16.17 -2.11
CA ARG A 35 6.42 -17.56 -2.22
C ARG A 35 7.10 -18.14 -0.96
N ASP A 36 7.40 -17.33 0.05
CA ASP A 36 8.22 -17.75 1.20
C ASP A 36 7.57 -17.36 2.54
N ARG A 37 7.68 -18.21 3.58
CA ARG A 37 7.13 -17.91 4.93
C ARG A 37 7.71 -16.65 5.57
N ARG A 38 8.92 -16.22 5.15
CA ARG A 38 9.51 -14.94 5.57
C ARG A 38 8.71 -13.74 5.08
N THR A 39 7.91 -13.89 4.02
CA THR A 39 7.13 -12.80 3.46
C THR A 39 6.01 -12.33 4.39
N GLU A 40 5.36 -13.21 5.15
CA GLU A 40 4.23 -12.76 5.97
C GLU A 40 4.67 -11.82 7.10
N ASP A 41 5.78 -12.12 7.76
CA ASP A 41 6.36 -11.24 8.79
C ASP A 41 6.83 -9.90 8.20
N LEU A 42 7.46 -9.93 7.02
CA LEU A 42 7.85 -8.72 6.29
C LEU A 42 6.67 -7.81 5.92
N LEU A 43 5.48 -8.39 5.70
CA LEU A 43 4.25 -7.63 5.43
C LEU A 43 3.55 -7.15 6.70
N ARG A 44 3.60 -7.93 7.78
CA ARG A 44 2.91 -7.59 9.04
C ARG A 44 3.68 -6.59 9.90
N ARG A 45 5.02 -6.63 9.85
CA ARG A 45 5.92 -5.79 10.65
C ARG A 45 6.99 -5.17 9.74
N PRO A 46 6.62 -4.22 8.87
CA PRO A 46 7.55 -3.63 7.93
C PRO A 46 8.58 -2.76 8.67
N ASP A 47 9.86 -3.03 8.46
CA ASP A 47 10.93 -2.07 8.70
C ASP A 47 11.07 -1.19 7.45
N LEU A 48 10.84 0.11 7.59
CA LEU A 48 10.95 1.06 6.48
C LEU A 48 12.40 1.45 6.18
N GLY A 49 13.34 1.18 7.09
CA GLY A 49 14.78 1.38 6.87
C GLY A 49 15.43 0.26 6.05
N ASP A 50 14.76 -0.89 5.91
CA ASP A 50 15.26 -2.01 5.14
C ASP A 50 14.97 -1.84 3.63
N VAL A 51 15.99 -1.41 2.90
CA VAL A 51 15.92 -1.14 1.46
C VAL A 51 15.55 -2.39 0.65
N GLU A 52 16.04 -3.56 1.03
CA GLU A 52 15.77 -4.81 0.30
C GLU A 52 14.33 -5.27 0.53
N ALA A 53 13.86 -5.19 1.77
CA ALA A 53 12.46 -5.48 2.11
C ALA A 53 11.51 -4.49 1.42
N ASN A 54 11.87 -3.21 1.34
CA ASN A 54 11.10 -2.19 0.62
C ASN A 54 10.97 -2.52 -0.87
N ALA A 55 12.10 -2.86 -1.52
CA ALA A 55 12.12 -3.25 -2.92
C ALA A 55 11.29 -4.53 -3.17
N TYR A 56 11.36 -5.50 -2.26
CA TYR A 56 10.53 -6.69 -2.31
C TYR A 56 9.03 -6.35 -2.25
N ARG A 57 8.62 -5.52 -1.29
CA ARG A 57 7.22 -5.09 -1.15
C ARG A 57 6.71 -4.36 -2.39
N ARG A 58 7.55 -3.50 -2.99
CA ARG A 58 7.23 -2.79 -4.24
C ARG A 58 6.97 -3.77 -5.40
N ARG A 59 7.87 -4.73 -5.62
CA ARG A 59 7.69 -5.80 -6.63
C ARG A 59 6.44 -6.63 -6.39
N LEU A 60 6.18 -7.01 -5.13
CA LEU A 60 5.00 -7.79 -4.78
C LEU A 60 3.69 -7.02 -5.07
N LEU A 61 3.65 -5.73 -4.78
CA LEU A 61 2.49 -4.89 -5.10
C LEU A 61 2.30 -4.75 -6.61
N GLU A 62 3.40 -4.62 -7.36
CA GLU A 62 3.37 -4.60 -8.82
C GLU A 62 2.80 -5.89 -9.40
N GLU A 63 3.26 -7.06 -8.95
CA GLU A 63 2.72 -8.35 -9.42
C GLU A 63 1.24 -8.56 -9.03
N HIS A 64 0.82 -8.05 -7.87
CA HIS A 64 -0.55 -8.25 -7.37
C HIS A 64 -1.57 -7.27 -7.98
N ARG A 65 -1.16 -6.02 -8.24
CA ARG A 65 -2.04 -4.89 -8.56
C ARG A 65 -1.60 -4.02 -9.73
N ALA A 66 -0.47 -4.32 -10.38
CA ALA A 66 0.11 -3.52 -11.46
C ALA A 66 0.31 -2.05 -11.05
N TYR A 67 0.83 -1.86 -9.83
CA TYR A 67 1.04 -0.54 -9.24
C TYR A 67 1.95 0.34 -10.09
N GLU A 68 3.19 -0.04 -10.36
CA GLU A 68 4.17 0.75 -11.11
C GLU A 68 3.77 0.95 -12.56
N ARG A 69 3.20 -0.09 -13.21
CA ARG A 69 2.66 0.08 -14.57
C ARG A 69 1.42 0.98 -14.62
N ARG A 70 0.82 1.30 -13.46
CA ARG A 70 -0.39 2.10 -13.33
C ARG A 70 -1.54 1.51 -14.15
N ASP A 71 -1.67 0.19 -14.08
CA ASP A 71 -2.73 -0.57 -14.73
C ASP A 71 -3.69 -1.16 -13.68
N GLY A 72 -4.81 -1.71 -14.12
CA GLY A 72 -5.75 -2.41 -13.25
C GLY A 72 -6.31 -1.49 -12.16
N LEU A 73 -5.99 -1.78 -10.88
CA LEU A 73 -6.47 -0.98 -9.75
C LEU A 73 -5.90 0.45 -9.76
N PHE A 74 -4.68 0.61 -10.28
CA PHE A 74 -3.99 1.89 -10.36
C PHE A 74 -4.06 2.51 -11.77
N GLY A 75 -4.98 2.03 -12.61
CA GLY A 75 -5.32 2.58 -13.91
C GLY A 75 -5.59 4.09 -13.83
N GLY A 76 -4.75 4.90 -14.50
CA GLY A 76 -4.88 6.35 -14.52
C GLY A 76 -4.42 7.06 -13.23
N PHE A 77 -3.79 6.35 -12.29
CA PHE A 77 -3.18 6.96 -11.11
C PHE A 77 -1.89 7.72 -11.49
N PRO A 78 -1.60 8.89 -10.89
CA PRO A 78 -0.44 9.68 -11.27
C PRO A 78 0.89 8.94 -11.07
N GLN A 79 1.89 9.27 -11.89
CA GLN A 79 3.24 8.74 -11.75
C GLN A 79 3.96 9.35 -10.53
N GLN A 80 3.76 10.65 -10.32
CA GLN A 80 4.39 11.42 -9.25
C GLN A 80 3.34 11.85 -8.23
N VAL A 81 3.50 11.39 -6.99
CA VAL A 81 2.58 11.67 -5.89
C VAL A 81 3.36 11.94 -4.62
N GLU A 82 2.83 12.83 -3.81
CA GLU A 82 3.24 13.01 -2.42
C GLU A 82 2.26 12.25 -1.52
N TRP A 83 2.80 11.51 -0.56
CA TRP A 83 2.00 10.74 0.38
C TRP A 83 1.87 11.47 1.70
N PHE A 84 0.67 11.43 2.27
CA PHE A 84 0.39 11.99 3.59
C PHE A 84 -0.38 10.99 4.44
N ARG A 85 -0.03 10.92 5.73
CA ARG A 85 -0.89 10.32 6.76
C ARG A 85 -2.10 11.20 6.97
N ALA A 86 -3.27 10.60 7.09
CA ALA A 86 -4.52 11.28 7.34
C ALA A 86 -5.31 10.57 8.43
N ALA A 87 -5.80 11.34 9.40
CA ALA A 87 -6.88 10.89 10.28
C ALA A 87 -8.20 11.02 9.52
N LEU A 88 -8.96 9.94 9.53
CA LEU A 88 -10.27 9.84 8.91
C LEU A 88 -11.29 9.50 9.98
N GLU A 89 -12.42 10.19 9.96
CA GLU A 89 -13.56 9.83 10.78
C GLU A 89 -14.28 8.62 10.17
N ARG A 90 -14.97 7.84 11.00
CA ARG A 90 -15.60 6.57 10.59
C ARG A 90 -16.53 6.75 9.38
N ASP A 91 -17.22 7.89 9.30
CA ASP A 91 -18.18 8.18 8.23
C ASP A 91 -17.49 8.52 6.90
N GLU A 92 -16.20 8.84 6.92
CA GLU A 92 -15.38 9.20 5.75
C GLU A 92 -14.75 7.99 5.06
N VAL A 93 -14.79 6.80 5.69
CA VAL A 93 -14.08 5.58 5.23
C VAL A 93 -14.87 4.79 4.17
N ARG A 94 -15.85 5.42 3.50
CA ARG A 94 -16.64 4.75 2.45
C ARG A 94 -15.86 4.48 1.15
N HIS A 95 -14.69 5.11 0.97
CA HIS A 95 -13.83 4.94 -0.21
C HIS A 95 -12.66 3.97 0.07
N PRO A 96 -12.29 3.05 -0.85
CA PRO A 96 -11.28 2.01 -0.60
C PRO A 96 -9.89 2.53 -0.20
N LEU A 97 -9.46 3.70 -0.70
CA LEU A 97 -8.18 4.33 -0.30
C LEU A 97 -8.21 4.96 1.10
N HIS A 98 -9.39 5.30 1.62
CA HIS A 98 -9.55 5.92 2.94
C HIS A 98 -9.40 4.89 4.07
N ARG A 99 -9.50 3.60 3.76
CA ARG A 99 -9.37 2.53 4.76
C ARG A 99 -7.96 2.40 5.35
N LEU A 100 -6.97 2.99 4.69
CA LEU A 100 -5.56 2.88 5.02
C LEU A 100 -5.00 4.10 5.77
N GLY A 101 -5.79 5.17 5.95
CA GLY A 101 -5.32 6.40 6.61
C GLY A 101 -4.18 7.11 5.86
N LEU A 102 -4.01 6.83 4.56
CA LEU A 102 -3.02 7.43 3.69
C LEU A 102 -3.70 8.02 2.45
N VAL A 103 -3.30 9.24 2.08
CA VAL A 103 -3.87 9.98 0.96
C VAL A 103 -2.74 10.41 0.03
N ALA A 104 -2.96 10.26 -1.28
CA ALA A 104 -2.06 10.77 -2.31
C ALA A 104 -2.46 12.19 -2.72
N GLY A 105 -1.49 13.11 -2.74
CA GLY A 105 -1.58 14.37 -3.46
C GLY A 105 -0.82 14.25 -4.78
N ALA A 106 -1.43 14.62 -5.91
CA ALA A 106 -0.70 14.72 -7.17
C ALA A 106 0.22 15.95 -7.11
N VAL A 107 1.49 15.77 -7.46
CA VAL A 107 2.40 16.90 -7.67
C VAL A 107 2.03 17.53 -9.02
N ARG A 108 1.80 18.85 -9.03
CA ARG A 108 1.54 19.61 -10.26
C ARG A 108 2.82 19.94 -11.00
#